data_AF-H1XSS8-F1
#
_entry.id   AF-H1XSS8-F1
#
_cell.length_a   1.000
_cell.length_b   1.000
_cell.length_c   1.000
_cell.angle_alpha   90.00
_cell.angle_beta   90.00
_cell.angle_gamma   90.00
#
_symmetry.space_group_name_H-M   'P 1'
#
loop_
_entity.id
_entity.type
_entity.pdbx_description
1 polymer ?
#
loop_
_entity_poly.entity_id
_entity_poly.type
_entity_poly.pdbx_seq_one_letter_code
_entity_poly.pdbx_strand_id
1 'polypeptide(L)'
;MKTVEMVMPKMGESITEGTILKWLKKEGDVVGNDEIILEISTDKVDSEIPTPVPGKLVKLLASEGDVVEVGKPIALIEVEGEAEEALTEPAASEKREAKIETPDEKSNIKSKKTDGRTNRFYTPVVLNIAREHGVPMSELEQLEGSGAGGRVTKKDILRFIEEREKGPKVATAAAPAMETNVFAGGPSDIIAMDNMRKRIAEHMVHSKQTSAHVSLYTEVDMQAVETIISRNKKAFKEREGFSLTYTPFIVEATVKALKEFPFLNASIDGDNIVLKKYYNIGIAVAVEKGLIVPNIFNADSKNLLGLARALYDVAMRARSKKLKPDEIMNGTFSISNFGVFGTVVGFPIINQPQVAILGVGAVKKRPVVINDAIAIRPIMYLSLTIDHRLIDGAMGSQFLEWVREYLEKYDPAMIV
;
A
#
# COMPACT_ATOMS: atom_id res chain seq x y z
N MET A 1 26.08 14.45 37.70
CA MET A 1 25.03 14.25 36.68
C MET A 1 25.70 13.81 35.40
N LYS A 2 25.35 12.63 34.87
CA LYS A 2 25.85 12.17 33.56
C LYS A 2 24.76 12.42 32.54
N THR A 3 25.12 13.07 31.44
CA THR A 3 24.25 13.20 30.27
C THR A 3 24.53 12.01 29.36
N VAL A 4 23.51 11.22 29.07
CA VAL A 4 23.56 10.10 28.13
C VAL A 4 22.98 10.58 26.81
N GLU A 5 23.73 10.37 25.73
CA GLU A 5 23.26 10.63 24.37
C GLU A 5 22.34 9.48 23.94
N MET A 6 21.08 9.81 23.67
CA MET A 6 20.15 8.87 23.06
C MET A 6 20.33 8.93 21.55
N VAL A 7 20.72 7.82 20.94
CA VAL A 7 20.94 7.70 19.50
C VAL A 7 19.76 7.06 18.80
N MET A 8 19.59 7.35 17.51
CA MET A 8 18.59 6.67 16.67
C MET A 8 18.87 5.15 16.64
N PRO A 9 17.96 4.30 17.11
CA PRO A 9 18.20 2.85 17.19
C PRO A 9 18.25 2.19 15.81
N LYS A 10 18.88 1.00 15.73
CA LYS A 10 18.91 0.19 14.50
C LYS A 10 17.54 -0.47 14.28
N MET A 11 16.84 -0.07 13.22
CA MET A 11 15.46 -0.52 12.92
C MET A 11 15.38 -1.61 11.84
N GLY A 12 16.38 -2.50 11.79
CA GLY A 12 16.48 -3.60 10.82
C GLY A 12 17.72 -3.51 9.93
N GLU A 13 18.16 -4.63 9.34
CA GLU A 13 19.43 -4.73 8.61
C GLU A 13 19.51 -3.88 7.34
N SER A 14 18.39 -3.34 6.84
CA SER A 14 18.32 -2.59 5.58
C SER A 14 17.83 -1.13 5.74
N ILE A 15 17.70 -0.59 6.97
CA ILE A 15 17.21 0.78 7.20
C ILE A 15 18.38 1.67 7.65
N THR A 16 18.68 2.71 6.87
CA THR A 16 19.83 3.61 7.10
C THR A 16 19.44 4.95 7.70
N GLU A 17 18.18 5.37 7.58
CA GLU A 17 17.65 6.65 8.09
C GLU A 17 16.17 6.53 8.48
N GLY A 18 15.70 7.41 9.37
CA GLY A 18 14.31 7.50 9.80
C GLY A 18 13.89 8.94 10.08
N THR A 19 12.65 9.28 9.75
CA THR A 19 12.04 10.61 9.91
C THR A 19 11.28 10.68 11.23
N ILE A 20 11.51 11.71 12.05
CA ILE A 20 10.75 11.88 13.31
C ILE A 20 9.36 12.42 12.98
N LEU A 21 8.31 11.66 13.29
CA LEU A 21 6.91 12.08 13.05
C LEU A 21 6.41 12.99 14.16
N LYS A 22 6.65 12.60 15.42
CA LYS A 22 6.08 13.28 16.58
C LYS A 22 6.84 12.98 17.86
N TRP A 23 7.07 14.02 18.67
CA TRP A 23 7.56 13.88 20.03
C TRP A 23 6.38 13.75 21.01
N LEU A 24 6.37 12.67 21.79
CA LEU A 24 5.34 12.44 22.81
C LEU A 24 5.72 13.06 24.17
N LYS A 25 6.99 13.42 24.34
CA LYS A 25 7.56 14.07 25.54
C LYS A 25 8.34 15.32 25.17
N LYS A 26 8.32 16.31 26.06
CA LYS A 26 8.95 17.63 25.85
C LYS A 26 10.25 17.76 26.66
N GLU A 27 11.05 18.76 26.30
CA GLU A 27 12.23 19.14 27.08
C GLU A 27 11.84 19.43 28.54
N GLY A 28 12.48 18.72 29.48
CA GLY A 28 12.23 18.81 30.91
C GLY A 28 11.38 17.68 31.50
N ASP A 29 10.77 16.82 30.68
CA ASP A 29 9.94 15.71 31.15
C ASP A 29 10.79 14.54 31.71
N VAL A 30 10.28 13.92 32.78
CA VAL A 30 10.85 12.70 33.36
C VAL A 30 10.30 11.50 32.60
N VAL A 31 11.18 10.61 32.14
CA VAL A 31 10.84 9.40 31.39
C VAL A 31 11.26 8.16 32.17
N GLY A 32 10.36 7.19 32.27
CA GLY A 32 10.60 5.88 32.90
C GLY A 32 11.27 4.90 31.94
N ASN A 33 11.78 3.77 32.45
CA ASN A 33 12.38 2.73 31.61
C ASN A 33 11.35 2.15 30.60
N ASP A 34 11.77 1.94 29.35
CA ASP A 34 10.93 1.47 28.24
C ASP A 34 9.70 2.34 27.91
N GLU A 35 9.66 3.59 28.37
CA GLU A 35 8.55 4.51 28.04
C GLU A 35 8.69 5.06 26.62
N ILE A 36 7.60 5.06 25.84
CA ILE A 36 7.58 5.56 24.46
C ILE A 36 7.64 7.08 24.48
N ILE A 37 8.65 7.63 23.79
CA ILE A 37 8.96 9.06 23.84
C ILE A 37 8.82 9.77 22.48
N LEU A 38 8.89 9.02 21.37
CA LEU A 38 8.79 9.55 20.01
C LEU A 38 8.33 8.49 19.01
N GLU A 39 7.66 8.96 17.95
CA GLU A 39 7.27 8.16 16.79
C GLU A 39 8.18 8.51 15.60
N ILE A 40 8.72 7.50 14.92
CA ILE A 40 9.48 7.66 13.67
C ILE A 40 8.80 6.97 12.51
N SER A 41 8.97 7.51 11.31
CA SER A 41 8.60 6.89 10.05
C SER A 41 9.86 6.46 9.30
N THR A 42 9.89 5.22 8.86
CA THR A 42 10.93 4.70 7.96
C THR A 42 10.32 4.35 6.61
N ASP A 43 11.15 4.09 5.61
CA ASP A 43 10.72 3.63 4.27
C ASP A 43 9.83 2.37 4.29
N LYS A 44 9.77 1.65 5.42
CA LYS A 44 9.04 0.38 5.54
C LYS A 44 7.93 0.37 6.59
N VAL A 45 8.11 0.99 7.76
CA VAL A 45 7.11 0.99 8.85
C VAL A 45 7.30 2.20 9.77
N ASP A 46 6.20 2.70 10.33
CA ASP A 46 6.24 3.65 11.45
C ASP A 46 6.52 2.89 12.75
N SER A 47 7.47 3.35 13.56
CA SER A 47 7.89 2.69 14.79
C SER A 47 7.91 3.66 15.96
N GLU A 48 7.43 3.18 17.10
CA GLU A 48 7.50 3.87 18.38
C GLU A 48 8.84 3.54 19.06
N ILE A 49 9.60 4.56 19.43
CA ILE A 49 10.90 4.36 20.08
C ILE A 49 10.76 4.54 21.60
N PRO A 50 11.04 3.49 22.40
CA PRO A 50 11.14 3.61 23.85
C PRO A 50 12.46 4.23 24.28
N THR A 51 12.48 4.86 25.47
CA THR A 51 13.72 5.37 26.06
C THR A 51 14.63 4.23 26.55
N PRO A 52 15.94 4.25 26.26
CA PRO A 52 16.88 3.20 26.67
C PRO A 52 17.30 3.30 28.15
N VAL A 53 17.13 4.46 28.78
CA VAL A 53 17.48 4.70 30.19
C VAL A 53 16.42 5.59 30.87
N PRO A 54 16.09 5.35 32.15
CA PRO A 54 15.26 6.26 32.92
C PRO A 54 16.04 7.55 33.22
N GLY A 55 15.40 8.70 33.07
CA GLY A 55 16.05 9.98 33.29
C GLY A 55 15.20 11.17 32.90
N LYS A 56 15.80 12.35 32.86
CA LYS A 56 15.14 13.60 32.46
C LYS A 56 15.59 14.02 31.07
N LEU A 57 14.66 14.30 30.15
CA LEU A 57 14.99 14.85 28.84
C LEU A 57 15.52 16.29 29.00
N VAL A 58 16.80 16.51 28.73
CA VAL A 58 17.44 17.83 28.90
C VAL A 58 17.31 18.67 27.62
N LYS A 59 17.48 18.05 26.46
CA LYS A 59 17.54 18.76 25.18
C LYS A 59 17.20 17.86 24.01
N LEU A 60 16.35 18.35 23.11
CA LEU A 60 16.04 17.71 21.83
C LEU A 60 17.05 18.21 20.78
N LEU A 61 17.73 17.27 20.10
CA LEU A 61 18.72 17.59 19.06
C LEU A 61 18.15 17.48 17.64
N ALA A 62 16.95 16.91 17.49
CA ALA A 62 16.22 16.77 16.24
C ALA A 62 14.74 17.17 16.44
N SER A 63 14.20 17.93 15.49
CA SER A 63 12.82 18.45 15.52
C SER A 63 11.84 17.50 14.83
N GLU A 64 10.55 17.68 15.07
CA GLU A 64 9.51 16.96 14.31
C GLU A 64 9.65 17.27 12.81
N GLY A 65 9.74 16.22 11.99
CA GLY A 65 9.97 16.29 10.54
C GLY A 65 11.43 16.11 10.11
N ASP A 66 12.40 16.05 11.02
CA ASP A 66 13.81 15.85 10.67
C ASP A 66 14.12 14.38 10.32
N VAL A 67 14.92 14.18 9.26
CA VAL A 67 15.46 12.87 8.84
C VAL A 67 16.80 12.64 9.53
N VAL A 68 16.90 11.57 10.33
CA VAL A 68 18.09 11.26 11.13
C VAL A 68 18.62 9.87 10.78
N GLU A 69 19.93 9.78 10.51
CA GLU A 69 20.62 8.52 10.25
C GLU A 69 20.72 7.65 11.52
N VAL A 70 20.62 6.33 11.34
CA VAL A 70 20.76 5.36 12.43
C VAL A 70 22.11 5.53 13.14
N GLY A 71 22.09 5.69 14.46
CA GLY A 71 23.26 5.92 15.30
C GLY A 71 23.61 7.38 15.58
N LYS A 72 22.90 8.37 15.02
CA LYS A 72 23.09 9.79 15.41
C LYS A 72 22.29 10.15 16.67
N PRO A 73 22.83 11.05 17.53
CA PRO A 73 22.15 11.48 18.76
C PRO A 73 20.90 12.32 18.44
N ILE A 74 19.77 11.91 19.00
CA ILE A 74 18.44 12.52 18.83
C ILE A 74 17.98 13.31 20.07
N ALA A 75 18.40 12.93 21.27
CA ALA A 75 18.15 13.70 22.50
C ALA A 75 19.23 13.46 23.56
N LEU A 76 19.32 14.37 24.53
CA LEU A 76 20.18 14.27 25.71
C LEU A 76 19.33 13.93 26.94
N ILE A 77 19.66 12.84 27.64
CA ILE A 77 18.98 12.40 28.86
C ILE A 77 19.93 12.56 30.05
N GLU A 78 19.48 13.22 31.12
CA GLU A 78 20.22 13.33 32.38
C GLU A 78 19.82 12.21 33.33
N VAL A 79 20.82 11.48 33.82
CA VAL A 79 20.66 10.34 34.75
C VAL A 79 21.27 10.70 36.10
N GLU A 80 20.53 10.41 37.19
CA GLU A 80 21.01 10.45 38.56
C GLU A 80 21.48 9.06 39.01
N GLY A 81 22.76 8.91 39.38
CA GLY A 81 23.30 7.72 40.08
C GLY A 81 23.78 6.58 39.19
N GLU A 82 24.70 5.77 39.72
CA GLU A 82 25.60 4.82 39.03
C GLU A 82 24.94 3.75 38.15
N ALA A 83 25.51 3.52 36.95
CA ALA A 83 25.27 2.33 36.15
C ALA A 83 26.60 1.57 35.97
N GLU A 84 26.63 0.37 36.55
CA GLU A 84 27.61 -0.69 36.33
C GLU A 84 27.64 -1.12 34.85
N GLU A 85 28.85 -1.42 34.39
CA GLU A 85 29.11 -2.16 33.16
C GLU A 85 28.51 -3.57 33.23
N ALA A 86 27.76 -3.96 32.19
CA ALA A 86 27.61 -5.37 31.83
C ALA A 86 27.28 -5.50 30.34
N LEU A 87 28.31 -5.43 29.50
CA LEU A 87 28.32 -6.14 28.23
C LEU A 87 28.53 -7.63 28.56
N THR A 88 27.49 -8.45 28.40
CA THR A 88 27.63 -9.91 28.37
C THR A 88 27.34 -10.44 26.97
N GLU A 89 28.44 -10.80 26.31
CA GLU A 89 28.55 -11.74 25.21
C GLU A 89 28.11 -13.16 25.65
N PRO A 90 27.66 -14.01 24.71
CA PRO A 90 27.93 -15.44 24.81
C PRO A 90 28.69 -15.98 23.59
N ALA A 91 29.87 -16.57 23.85
CA ALA A 91 30.55 -17.58 23.04
C ALA A 91 29.89 -18.96 23.30
N ALA A 92 29.98 -20.05 22.53
CA ALA A 92 30.74 -20.47 21.34
C ALA A 92 30.12 -21.77 20.78
N SER A 93 30.34 -22.07 19.49
CA SER A 93 30.71 -23.37 18.86
C SER A 93 30.42 -23.24 17.35
N GLU A 94 31.26 -23.58 16.36
CA GLU A 94 32.36 -24.53 16.29
C GLU A 94 33.27 -24.18 15.08
N LYS A 95 34.54 -24.55 15.19
CA LYS A 95 35.64 -24.34 14.23
C LYS A 95 35.51 -25.25 12.99
N ARG A 96 35.82 -24.72 11.80
CA ARG A 96 36.62 -25.46 10.80
C ARG A 96 37.42 -24.51 9.91
N GLU A 97 38.74 -24.72 9.92
CA GLU A 97 39.76 -23.97 9.19
C GLU A 97 39.76 -24.29 7.69
N ALA A 98 40.02 -23.29 6.85
CA ALA A 98 40.84 -23.44 5.66
C ALA A 98 41.48 -22.08 5.28
N LYS A 99 42.82 -22.10 5.27
CA LYS A 99 43.77 -21.06 4.89
C LYS A 99 43.79 -20.90 3.37
N ILE A 100 44.08 -19.69 2.85
CA ILE A 100 45.07 -19.38 1.79
C ILE A 100 44.83 -17.99 1.13
N GLU A 101 45.88 -17.17 1.23
CA GLU A 101 46.45 -16.17 0.30
C GLU A 101 45.71 -14.87 -0.12
N THR A 102 46.36 -13.76 0.23
CA THR A 102 46.37 -12.49 -0.50
C THR A 102 47.10 -12.64 -1.84
N PRO A 103 46.76 -11.80 -2.84
CA PRO A 103 47.72 -10.75 -3.20
C PRO A 103 47.11 -9.38 -3.54
N ASP A 104 47.88 -8.37 -3.14
CA ASP A 104 47.97 -7.02 -3.71
C ASP A 104 48.13 -7.07 -5.24
N GLU A 105 47.40 -6.24 -6.00
CA GLU A 105 47.99 -5.64 -7.20
C GLU A 105 47.33 -4.31 -7.59
N LYS A 106 48.17 -3.27 -7.62
CA LYS A 106 47.92 -1.97 -8.25
C LYS A 106 47.89 -2.15 -9.78
N SER A 107 46.91 -1.53 -10.45
CA SER A 107 47.16 -1.01 -11.80
C SER A 107 46.35 0.26 -12.07
N ASN A 108 47.09 1.35 -12.11
CA ASN A 108 46.77 2.63 -12.74
C ASN A 108 46.77 2.45 -14.27
N ILE A 109 45.87 3.12 -15.01
CA ILE A 109 46.15 3.84 -16.28
C ILE A 109 44.94 4.71 -16.68
N LYS A 110 45.17 6.02 -16.51
CA LYS A 110 44.95 7.17 -17.43
C LYS A 110 43.61 7.34 -18.19
N SER A 111 42.90 8.41 -17.80
CA SER A 111 42.68 9.66 -18.55
C SER A 111 42.47 9.56 -20.08
N LYS A 112 41.26 9.88 -20.52
CA LYS A 112 40.98 10.48 -21.84
C LYS A 112 40.06 11.70 -21.67
N LYS A 113 40.54 12.89 -22.03
CA LYS A 113 39.77 14.14 -22.16
C LYS A 113 39.10 14.17 -23.53
N THR A 114 37.79 14.45 -23.59
CA THR A 114 37.14 15.68 -24.10
C THR A 114 35.72 15.37 -24.56
N ASP A 115 34.71 15.94 -23.88
CA ASP A 115 33.70 16.77 -24.54
C ASP A 115 33.00 17.69 -23.52
N GLY A 116 32.71 18.92 -23.94
CA GLY A 116 32.38 20.07 -23.09
C GLY A 116 31.00 20.03 -22.45
N ARG A 117 30.87 19.29 -21.35
CA ARG A 117 29.92 19.58 -20.26
C ARG A 117 30.71 19.56 -18.96
N THR A 118 30.73 20.69 -18.26
CA THR A 118 31.28 20.78 -16.91
C THR A 118 30.39 19.94 -15.99
N ASN A 119 30.65 18.64 -15.90
CA ASN A 119 29.97 17.75 -14.96
C ASN A 119 30.53 18.03 -13.56
N ARG A 120 30.16 19.19 -13.02
CA ARG A 120 30.55 19.67 -11.69
C ARG A 120 29.82 18.79 -10.68
N PHE A 121 30.56 18.14 -9.80
CA PHE A 121 29.98 17.26 -8.80
C PHE A 121 29.35 18.08 -7.67
N TYR A 122 28.05 17.90 -7.44
CA TYR A 122 27.30 18.51 -6.34
C TYR A 122 27.02 17.46 -5.27
N THR A 123 27.22 17.83 -4.01
CA THR A 123 26.88 16.95 -2.89
C THR A 123 25.35 16.88 -2.73
N PRO A 124 24.79 15.76 -2.22
CA PRO A 124 23.35 15.59 -2.02
C PRO A 124 22.69 16.72 -1.23
N VAL A 125 23.41 17.29 -0.26
CA VAL A 125 22.96 18.43 0.56
C VAL A 125 22.73 19.68 -0.30
N VAL A 126 23.61 19.98 -1.25
CA VAL A 126 23.47 21.14 -2.15
C VAL A 126 22.31 20.92 -3.13
N LEU A 127 22.15 19.69 -3.63
CA LEU A 127 21.05 19.33 -4.53
C LEU A 127 19.68 19.38 -3.83
N ASN A 128 19.60 19.00 -2.56
CA ASN A 128 18.37 19.12 -1.78
C ASN A 128 18.01 20.58 -1.51
N ILE A 129 18.96 21.41 -1.07
CA ILE A 129 18.73 22.85 -0.85
C ILE A 129 18.35 23.56 -2.16
N ALA A 130 19.00 23.22 -3.27
CA ALA A 130 18.65 23.76 -4.58
C ALA A 130 17.22 23.37 -5.00
N ARG A 131 16.80 22.14 -4.74
CA ARG A 131 15.44 21.66 -5.05
C ARG A 131 14.38 22.33 -4.19
N GLU A 132 14.62 22.46 -2.89
CA GLU A 132 13.71 23.12 -1.94
C GLU A 132 13.48 24.59 -2.29
N HIS A 133 14.53 25.30 -2.74
CA HIS A 133 14.45 26.73 -3.07
C HIS A 133 14.28 27.02 -4.57
N GLY A 134 13.95 26.00 -5.38
CA GLY A 134 13.65 26.17 -6.81
C GLY A 134 14.81 26.77 -7.61
N VAL A 135 16.05 26.37 -7.29
CA VAL A 135 17.26 26.73 -8.05
C VAL A 135 17.47 25.67 -9.14
N PRO A 136 17.27 26.00 -10.43
CA PRO A 136 17.46 25.04 -11.52
C PRO A 136 18.94 24.68 -11.70
N MET A 137 19.20 23.49 -12.25
CA MET A 137 20.57 22.98 -12.46
C MET A 137 21.44 23.94 -13.28
N SER A 138 20.84 24.66 -14.23
CA SER A 138 21.52 25.67 -15.06
C SER A 138 22.06 26.87 -14.26
N GLU A 139 21.40 27.27 -13.17
CA GLU A 139 21.89 28.32 -12.26
C GLU A 139 22.95 27.76 -11.31
N LEU A 140 22.78 26.51 -10.87
CA LEU A 140 23.74 25.80 -10.01
C LEU A 140 25.10 25.61 -10.69
N GLU A 141 25.11 25.39 -12.01
CA GLU A 141 26.32 25.26 -12.85
C GLU A 141 27.13 26.55 -12.94
N GLN A 142 26.46 27.70 -12.87
CA GLN A 142 27.07 29.03 -12.94
C GLN A 142 27.62 29.50 -11.59
N LEU A 143 27.26 28.83 -10.49
CA LEU A 143 27.71 29.20 -9.16
C LEU A 143 29.20 28.91 -8.95
N GLU A 144 29.97 29.90 -8.52
CA GLU A 144 31.35 29.70 -8.06
C GLU A 144 31.36 29.05 -6.68
N GLY A 145 31.91 27.83 -6.60
CA GLY A 145 32.06 27.10 -5.36
C GLY A 145 33.32 27.46 -4.60
N SER A 146 33.20 27.77 -3.31
CA SER A 146 34.33 28.08 -2.42
C SER A 146 35.00 26.86 -1.80
N GLY A 147 34.49 25.66 -2.08
CA GLY A 147 35.05 24.40 -1.58
C GLY A 147 36.29 23.93 -2.35
N ALA A 148 37.03 22.99 -1.75
CA ALA A 148 38.22 22.40 -2.37
C ALA A 148 37.92 21.84 -3.78
N GLY A 149 38.69 22.29 -4.77
CA GLY A 149 38.49 21.94 -6.18
C GLY A 149 37.33 22.68 -6.87
N GLY A 150 36.90 23.84 -6.35
CA GLY A 150 35.83 24.65 -6.94
C GLY A 150 34.44 24.06 -6.74
N ARG A 151 34.25 23.24 -5.70
CA ARG A 151 32.95 22.62 -5.37
C ARG A 151 32.05 23.61 -4.66
N VAL A 152 30.76 23.57 -4.98
CA VAL A 152 29.73 24.35 -4.31
C VAL A 152 29.48 23.78 -2.92
N THR A 153 29.57 24.63 -1.90
CA THR A 153 29.31 24.26 -0.50
C THR A 153 27.91 24.70 -0.06
N LYS A 154 27.45 24.20 1.10
CA LYS A 154 26.19 24.64 1.73
C LYS A 154 26.13 26.16 1.92
N LYS A 155 27.27 26.80 2.23
CA LYS A 155 27.34 28.25 2.42
C LYS A 155 27.18 29.01 1.11
N ASP A 156 27.72 28.49 0.01
CA ASP A 156 27.64 29.14 -1.30
C ASP A 156 26.20 29.13 -1.86
N ILE A 157 25.49 27.99 -1.72
CA ILE A 157 24.10 27.89 -2.19
C ILE A 157 23.15 28.75 -1.34
N LEU A 158 23.34 28.81 -0.02
CA LEU A 158 22.52 29.67 0.85
C LEU A 158 22.77 31.15 0.57
N ARG A 159 24.03 31.56 0.38
CA ARG A 159 24.37 32.94 -0.01
C ARG A 159 23.76 33.30 -1.37
N PHE A 160 23.82 32.37 -2.34
CA PHE A 160 23.20 32.57 -3.64
C PHE A 160 21.69 32.75 -3.55
N ILE A 161 21.01 31.97 -2.71
CA ILE A 161 19.56 32.11 -2.49
C ILE A 161 19.24 33.47 -1.87
N GLU A 162 20.00 33.90 -0.85
CA GLU A 162 19.82 35.22 -0.23
C GLU A 162 20.07 36.39 -1.21
N GLU A 163 21.07 36.26 -2.09
CA GLU A 163 21.38 37.26 -3.12
C GLU A 163 20.34 37.25 -4.25
N ARG A 164 19.81 36.08 -4.61
CA ARG A 164 18.71 35.91 -5.59
C ARG A 164 17.42 36.56 -5.10
N GLU A 165 17.14 36.52 -3.80
CA GLU A 165 15.99 37.20 -3.20
C GLU A 165 16.17 38.74 -3.16
N LYS A 166 17.41 39.22 -3.10
CA LYS A 166 17.75 40.66 -3.03
C LYS A 166 18.05 41.31 -4.38
N GLY A 167 18.29 40.52 -5.43
CA GLY A 167 18.60 41.00 -6.78
C GLY A 167 17.37 41.54 -7.52
N PRO A 168 17.56 42.40 -8.54
CA PRO A 168 16.47 42.86 -9.39
C PRO A 168 15.86 41.66 -10.11
N LYS A 169 14.57 41.40 -9.86
CA LYS A 169 13.78 40.36 -10.53
C LYS A 169 13.78 40.62 -12.04
N VAL A 170 14.71 39.99 -12.76
CA VAL A 170 14.61 39.83 -14.20
C VAL A 170 13.42 38.90 -14.41
N ALA A 171 12.36 39.43 -15.00
CA ALA A 171 11.15 38.69 -15.34
C ALA A 171 11.52 37.57 -16.33
N THR A 172 11.85 36.41 -15.79
CA THR A 172 11.77 35.15 -16.50
C THR A 172 10.31 34.98 -16.88
N ALA A 173 10.05 34.89 -18.18
CA ALA A 173 8.73 34.59 -18.70
C ALA A 173 8.21 33.36 -17.98
N ALA A 174 7.17 33.55 -17.18
CA ALA A 174 6.50 32.48 -16.49
C ALA A 174 6.12 31.43 -17.54
N ALA A 175 6.64 30.21 -17.39
CA ALA A 175 5.95 29.05 -17.94
C ALA A 175 4.48 29.18 -17.50
N PRO A 176 3.50 28.98 -18.41
CA PRO A 176 2.11 29.21 -18.07
C PRO A 176 1.79 28.39 -16.84
N ALA A 177 1.50 29.08 -15.73
CA ALA A 177 0.91 28.46 -14.58
C ALA A 177 -0.33 27.72 -15.11
N MET A 178 -0.37 26.40 -14.98
CA MET A 178 -1.62 25.68 -15.16
C MET A 178 -2.62 26.35 -14.24
N GLU A 179 -3.58 27.04 -14.85
CA GLU A 179 -4.64 27.75 -14.15
C GLU A 179 -5.28 26.78 -13.16
N THR A 180 -5.19 27.12 -11.89
CA THR A 180 -5.91 26.45 -10.82
C THR A 180 -7.40 26.54 -11.12
N ASN A 181 -8.00 25.39 -11.45
CA ASN A 181 -9.42 25.10 -11.58
C ASN A 181 -10.35 26.32 -11.55
N VAL A 182 -10.79 26.69 -12.74
CA VAL A 182 -11.97 27.51 -12.97
C VAL A 182 -13.20 26.74 -12.49
N PHE A 183 -13.55 26.83 -11.20
CA PHE A 183 -14.94 26.60 -10.78
C PHE A 183 -15.72 27.89 -11.06
N ALA A 184 -16.22 28.00 -12.29
CA ALA A 184 -16.94 29.17 -12.80
C ALA A 184 -18.35 29.35 -12.16
N GLY A 185 -18.77 30.60 -11.99
CA GLY A 185 -20.04 31.07 -12.56
C GLY A 185 -21.29 31.17 -11.68
N GLY A 186 -21.25 30.80 -10.39
CA GLY A 186 -22.43 30.94 -9.50
C GLY A 186 -22.15 30.54 -8.04
N PRO A 187 -23.12 30.79 -7.10
CA PRO A 187 -22.96 30.39 -5.70
C PRO A 187 -22.73 28.88 -5.58
N SER A 188 -21.63 28.49 -4.97
CA SER A 188 -21.18 27.10 -4.88
C SER A 188 -20.58 26.82 -3.50
N ASP A 189 -20.87 25.63 -2.95
CA ASP A 189 -20.24 25.15 -1.72
C ASP A 189 -18.99 24.33 -2.07
N ILE A 190 -17.85 24.72 -1.48
CA ILE A 190 -16.59 23.98 -1.61
C ILE A 190 -16.41 23.12 -0.37
N ILE A 191 -16.51 21.81 -0.54
CA ILE A 191 -16.33 20.83 0.55
C ILE A 191 -14.96 20.17 0.39
N ALA A 192 -14.09 20.31 1.40
CA ALA A 192 -12.79 19.65 1.42
C ALA A 192 -12.93 18.14 1.63
N MET A 193 -12.15 17.35 0.89
CA MET A 193 -12.08 15.90 1.10
C MET A 193 -11.42 15.57 2.45
N ASP A 194 -11.97 14.60 3.17
CA ASP A 194 -11.32 14.02 4.35
C ASP A 194 -10.10 13.15 3.95
N ASN A 195 -9.28 12.80 4.94
CA ASN A 195 -8.04 12.04 4.71
C ASN A 195 -8.30 10.65 4.11
N MET A 196 -9.39 9.97 4.51
CA MET A 196 -9.75 8.67 3.95
C MET A 196 -10.09 8.80 2.45
N ARG A 197 -10.90 9.79 2.09
CA ARG A 197 -11.30 10.07 0.71
C ARG A 197 -10.11 10.42 -0.17
N LYS A 198 -9.15 11.21 0.34
CA LYS A 198 -7.89 11.53 -0.36
C LYS A 198 -7.05 10.29 -0.64
N ARG A 199 -6.80 9.44 0.38
CA ARG A 199 -6.04 8.19 0.20
C ARG A 199 -6.70 7.24 -0.78
N ILE A 200 -8.02 7.12 -0.75
CA ILE A 200 -8.76 6.31 -1.74
C ILE A 200 -8.59 6.91 -3.14
N ALA A 201 -8.66 8.23 -3.29
CA ALA A 201 -8.51 8.88 -4.59
C ALA A 201 -7.10 8.63 -5.17
N GLU A 202 -6.05 8.83 -4.38
CA GLU A 202 -4.67 8.55 -4.76
C GLU A 202 -4.48 7.09 -5.16
N HIS A 203 -4.96 6.14 -4.35
CA HIS A 203 -4.83 4.71 -4.61
C HIS A 203 -5.58 4.25 -5.88
N MET A 204 -6.78 4.77 -6.12
CA MET A 204 -7.56 4.45 -7.33
C MET A 204 -6.95 5.06 -8.60
N VAL A 205 -6.42 6.28 -8.52
CA VAL A 205 -5.70 6.91 -9.64
C VAL A 205 -4.42 6.13 -9.93
N HIS A 206 -3.65 5.78 -8.88
CA HIS A 206 -2.46 4.95 -9.01
C HIS A 206 -2.78 3.62 -9.69
N SER A 207 -3.86 2.92 -9.29
CA SER A 207 -4.29 1.69 -9.94
C SER A 207 -4.58 1.87 -11.44
N LYS A 208 -5.26 2.95 -11.83
CA LYS A 208 -5.56 3.24 -13.24
C LYS A 208 -4.33 3.61 -14.06
N GLN A 209 -3.34 4.26 -13.45
CA GLN A 209 -2.07 4.61 -14.11
C GLN A 209 -1.14 3.39 -14.21
N THR A 210 -1.19 2.49 -13.23
CA THR A 210 -0.35 1.29 -13.17
C THR A 210 -0.89 0.17 -14.04
N SER A 211 -2.18 -0.18 -13.93
CA SER A 211 -2.77 -1.34 -14.62
C SER A 211 -3.37 -0.99 -15.97
N ALA A 212 -3.06 -1.80 -16.99
CA ALA A 212 -3.71 -1.73 -18.29
C ALA A 212 -5.09 -2.39 -18.23
N HIS A 213 -6.07 -1.69 -17.66
CA HIS A 213 -7.40 -2.25 -17.41
C HIS A 213 -8.13 -2.67 -18.69
N VAL A 214 -8.55 -3.94 -18.72
CA VAL A 214 -9.56 -4.45 -19.65
C VAL A 214 -10.67 -5.11 -18.84
N SER A 215 -11.91 -4.93 -19.28
CA SER A 215 -13.07 -5.50 -18.60
C SER A 215 -13.83 -6.44 -19.52
N LEU A 216 -14.09 -7.63 -19.00
CA LEU A 216 -14.90 -8.68 -19.62
C LEU A 216 -16.17 -8.85 -18.79
N TYR A 217 -17.25 -9.36 -19.38
CA TYR A 217 -18.44 -9.72 -18.61
C TYR A 217 -19.16 -10.91 -19.24
N THR A 218 -19.89 -11.64 -18.41
CA THR A 218 -20.77 -12.74 -18.82
C THR A 218 -22.04 -12.74 -17.98
N GLU A 219 -23.08 -13.41 -18.47
CA GLU A 219 -24.30 -13.69 -17.73
C GLU A 219 -24.26 -15.09 -17.12
N VAL A 220 -24.91 -15.25 -15.98
CA VAL A 220 -24.92 -16.49 -15.20
C VAL A 220 -26.36 -16.80 -14.81
N ASP A 221 -26.81 -18.02 -15.13
CA ASP A 221 -28.08 -18.54 -14.63
C ASP A 221 -27.94 -18.99 -13.17
N MET A 222 -28.47 -18.19 -12.25
CA MET A 222 -28.39 -18.47 -10.81
C MET A 222 -29.48 -19.42 -10.32
N GLN A 223 -30.23 -20.10 -11.20
CA GLN A 223 -31.39 -20.92 -10.82
C GLN A 223 -31.03 -22.03 -9.82
N ALA A 224 -29.89 -22.70 -10.03
CA ALA A 224 -29.40 -23.74 -9.13
C ALA A 224 -29.14 -23.17 -7.72
N VAL A 225 -28.38 -22.08 -7.64
CA VAL A 225 -28.05 -21.41 -6.38
C VAL A 225 -29.29 -20.82 -5.70
N GLU A 226 -30.20 -20.19 -6.44
CA GLU A 226 -31.45 -19.64 -5.89
C GLU A 226 -32.32 -20.76 -5.29
N THR A 227 -32.34 -21.93 -5.91
CA THR A 227 -33.04 -23.12 -5.39
C THR A 227 -32.44 -23.56 -4.05
N ILE A 228 -31.12 -23.68 -3.97
CA ILE A 228 -30.41 -24.05 -2.73
C ILE A 228 -30.70 -23.03 -1.63
N ILE A 229 -30.56 -21.73 -1.92
CA ILE A 229 -30.81 -20.67 -0.95
C ILE A 229 -32.26 -20.75 -0.46
N SER A 230 -33.23 -20.85 -1.36
CA SER A 230 -34.65 -20.87 -1.02
C SER A 230 -35.02 -22.07 -0.14
N ARG A 231 -34.46 -23.25 -0.45
CA ARG A 231 -34.69 -24.50 0.28
C ARG A 231 -34.10 -24.48 1.69
N ASN A 232 -32.90 -23.93 1.82
CA ASN A 232 -32.15 -23.92 3.09
C ASN A 232 -32.43 -22.67 3.95
N LYS A 233 -33.09 -21.63 3.41
CA LYS A 233 -33.22 -20.29 4.02
C LYS A 233 -33.63 -20.28 5.49
N LYS A 234 -34.69 -21.03 5.84
CA LYS A 234 -35.25 -21.04 7.20
C LYS A 234 -34.32 -21.76 8.18
N ALA A 235 -34.02 -23.02 7.90
CA ALA A 235 -33.17 -23.86 8.73
C ALA A 235 -31.76 -23.26 8.92
N PHE A 236 -31.17 -22.70 7.86
CA PHE A 236 -29.88 -22.03 7.93
C PHE A 236 -29.94 -20.81 8.86
N LYS A 237 -30.96 -19.96 8.71
CA LYS A 237 -31.09 -18.75 9.54
C LYS A 237 -31.33 -19.09 11.01
N GLU A 238 -32.12 -20.11 11.30
CA GLU A 238 -32.35 -20.61 12.66
C GLU A 238 -31.07 -21.18 13.29
N ARG A 239 -30.26 -21.90 12.51
CA ARG A 239 -29.01 -22.52 12.97
C ARG A 239 -27.86 -21.53 13.14
N GLU A 240 -27.69 -20.61 12.19
CA GLU A 240 -26.50 -19.75 12.08
C GLU A 240 -26.74 -18.32 12.59
N GLY A 241 -28.00 -17.89 12.74
CA GLY A 241 -28.35 -16.54 13.16
C GLY A 241 -28.26 -15.47 12.06
N PHE A 242 -27.86 -15.82 10.84
CA PHE A 242 -27.83 -14.93 9.68
C PHE A 242 -28.37 -15.60 8.41
N SER A 243 -28.70 -14.80 7.39
CA SER A 243 -29.29 -15.31 6.15
C SER A 243 -28.22 -15.89 5.21
N LEU A 244 -28.51 -17.04 4.60
CA LEU A 244 -27.74 -17.53 3.45
C LEU A 244 -27.96 -16.61 2.24
N THR A 245 -26.88 -16.25 1.54
CA THR A 245 -26.89 -15.32 0.40
C THR A 245 -26.16 -15.92 -0.80
N TYR A 246 -26.13 -15.22 -1.94
CA TYR A 246 -25.40 -15.64 -3.14
C TYR A 246 -23.87 -15.54 -2.98
N THR A 247 -23.37 -14.59 -2.18
CA THR A 247 -21.95 -14.26 -2.11
C THR A 247 -21.03 -15.44 -1.73
N PRO A 248 -21.36 -16.31 -0.76
CA PRO A 248 -20.53 -17.48 -0.42
C PRO A 248 -20.30 -18.42 -1.60
N PHE A 249 -21.34 -18.66 -2.43
CA PHE A 249 -21.24 -19.49 -3.64
C PHE A 249 -20.30 -18.88 -4.68
N ILE A 250 -20.37 -17.55 -4.83
CA ILE A 250 -19.52 -16.79 -5.76
C ILE A 250 -18.08 -16.82 -5.29
N VAL A 251 -17.83 -16.63 -3.98
CA VAL A 251 -16.48 -16.73 -3.41
C VAL A 251 -15.93 -18.14 -3.58
N GLU A 252 -16.72 -19.17 -3.31
CA GLU A 252 -16.28 -20.56 -3.52
C GLU A 252 -15.91 -20.83 -4.98
N ALA A 253 -16.77 -20.45 -5.92
CA ALA A 253 -16.51 -20.59 -7.36
C ALA A 253 -15.25 -19.83 -7.78
N THR A 254 -15.09 -18.58 -7.32
CA THR A 254 -13.93 -17.73 -7.61
C THR A 254 -12.64 -18.38 -7.10
N VAL A 255 -12.63 -18.86 -5.85
CA VAL A 255 -11.43 -19.48 -5.26
C VAL A 255 -11.04 -20.76 -5.97
N LYS A 256 -12.01 -21.59 -6.39
CA LYS A 256 -11.72 -22.79 -7.19
C LYS A 256 -11.20 -22.41 -8.58
N ALA A 257 -11.77 -21.40 -9.23
CA ALA A 257 -11.26 -20.88 -10.49
C ALA A 257 -9.82 -20.37 -10.37
N LEU A 258 -9.49 -19.62 -9.30
CA LEU A 258 -8.14 -19.09 -9.09
C LEU A 258 -7.07 -20.19 -8.95
N LYS A 259 -7.44 -21.42 -8.55
CA LYS A 259 -6.53 -22.56 -8.53
C LYS A 259 -6.20 -23.06 -9.93
N GLU A 260 -7.19 -23.05 -10.83
CA GLU A 260 -7.02 -23.42 -12.24
C GLU A 260 -6.31 -22.31 -13.04
N PHE A 261 -6.51 -21.05 -12.66
CA PHE A 261 -5.95 -19.87 -13.32
C PHE A 261 -5.04 -19.06 -12.36
N PRO A 262 -3.86 -19.58 -11.98
CA PRO A 262 -3.03 -19.00 -10.93
C PRO A 262 -2.49 -17.59 -11.23
N PHE A 263 -2.40 -17.21 -12.51
CA PHE A 263 -1.99 -15.86 -12.91
C PHE A 263 -3.00 -14.78 -12.48
N LEU A 264 -4.29 -15.12 -12.36
CA LEU A 264 -5.28 -14.18 -11.81
C LEU A 264 -5.12 -13.98 -10.30
N ASN A 265 -4.38 -14.86 -9.61
CA ASN A 265 -4.01 -14.73 -8.20
C ASN A 265 -2.55 -14.25 -8.04
N ALA A 266 -2.13 -13.30 -8.88
CA ALA A 266 -0.75 -12.80 -8.92
C ALA A 266 -0.67 -11.29 -8.65
N SER A 267 0.57 -10.79 -8.56
CA SER A 267 0.92 -9.38 -8.65
C SER A 267 2.11 -9.18 -9.59
N ILE A 268 2.26 -7.99 -10.15
CA ILE A 268 3.41 -7.61 -10.97
C ILE A 268 4.35 -6.79 -10.10
N ASP A 269 5.64 -7.16 -10.06
CA ASP A 269 6.69 -6.46 -9.33
C ASP A 269 7.88 -6.20 -10.25
N GLY A 270 7.96 -4.98 -10.79
CA GLY A 270 8.88 -4.66 -11.89
C GLY A 270 8.62 -5.58 -13.10
N ASP A 271 9.64 -6.32 -13.49
CA ASP A 271 9.57 -7.32 -14.57
C ASP A 271 9.19 -8.73 -14.08
N ASN A 272 8.93 -8.89 -12.78
CA ASN A 272 8.60 -10.18 -12.18
C ASN A 272 7.10 -10.37 -12.00
N ILE A 273 6.67 -11.63 -12.14
CA ILE A 273 5.32 -12.07 -11.78
C ILE A 273 5.38 -12.79 -10.44
N VAL A 274 4.70 -12.23 -9.44
CA VAL A 274 4.62 -12.82 -8.10
C VAL A 274 3.34 -13.65 -8.01
N LEU A 275 3.49 -14.97 -8.21
CA LEU A 275 2.38 -15.92 -8.06
C LEU A 275 2.10 -16.21 -6.59
N LYS A 276 0.87 -15.93 -6.13
CA LYS A 276 0.49 -16.18 -4.74
C LYS A 276 -0.11 -17.58 -4.60
N LYS A 277 0.44 -18.37 -3.68
CA LYS A 277 -0.02 -19.75 -3.36
C LYS A 277 -1.04 -19.81 -2.22
N TYR A 278 -1.42 -18.66 -1.70
CA TYR A 278 -2.46 -18.47 -0.70
C TYR A 278 -3.60 -17.64 -1.32
N TYR A 279 -4.81 -17.80 -0.79
CA TYR A 279 -6.02 -17.21 -1.38
C TYR A 279 -6.72 -16.35 -0.35
N ASN A 280 -6.38 -15.05 -0.34
CA ASN A 280 -7.00 -14.06 0.53
C ASN A 280 -7.95 -13.21 -0.31
N ILE A 281 -9.25 -13.43 -0.14
CA ILE A 281 -10.25 -12.81 -0.99
C ILE A 281 -10.79 -11.55 -0.33
N GLY A 282 -10.45 -10.40 -0.92
CA GLY A 282 -10.96 -9.10 -0.54
C GLY A 282 -12.43 -8.97 -0.92
N ILE A 283 -13.28 -8.56 0.02
CA ILE A 283 -14.71 -8.34 -0.23
C ILE A 283 -14.99 -6.87 -0.02
N ALA A 284 -15.43 -6.19 -1.08
CA ALA A 284 -15.77 -4.78 -0.98
C ALA A 284 -17.07 -4.60 -0.15
N VAL A 285 -16.94 -3.95 1.00
CA VAL A 285 -18.05 -3.66 1.91
C VAL A 285 -18.27 -2.16 1.98
N ALA A 286 -19.49 -1.73 1.63
CA ALA A 286 -19.91 -0.35 1.80
C ALA A 286 -20.07 -0.02 3.29
N VAL A 287 -19.47 1.10 3.70
CA VAL A 287 -19.55 1.68 5.05
C VAL A 287 -19.99 3.13 4.94
N GLU A 288 -20.42 3.74 6.05
CA GLU A 288 -21.02 5.08 6.08
C GLU A 288 -20.21 6.15 5.33
N LYS A 289 -18.87 6.11 5.43
CA LYS A 289 -17.96 7.08 4.81
C LYS A 289 -17.15 6.53 3.63
N GLY A 290 -17.66 5.50 2.96
CA GLY A 290 -17.05 5.00 1.72
C GLY A 290 -17.04 3.49 1.60
N LEU A 291 -15.91 2.94 1.17
CA LEU A 291 -15.74 1.53 0.87
C LEU A 291 -14.48 1.02 1.57
N ILE A 292 -14.58 -0.16 2.16
CA ILE A 292 -13.44 -0.88 2.73
C ILE A 292 -13.43 -2.30 2.17
N VAL A 293 -12.23 -2.85 1.95
CA VAL A 293 -12.05 -4.17 1.32
C VAL A 293 -11.31 -5.09 2.28
N PRO A 294 -11.98 -5.63 3.31
CA PRO A 294 -11.40 -6.65 4.17
C PRO A 294 -11.26 -8.00 3.46
N ASN A 295 -10.27 -8.77 3.89
CA ASN A 295 -9.90 -10.05 3.30
C ASN A 295 -10.45 -11.23 4.11
N ILE A 296 -11.01 -12.20 3.39
CA ILE A 296 -11.23 -13.55 3.89
C ILE A 296 -9.93 -14.31 3.68
N PHE A 297 -9.14 -14.44 4.75
CA PHE A 297 -7.87 -15.18 4.70
C PHE A 297 -8.06 -16.66 4.46
N ASN A 298 -7.15 -17.29 3.71
CA ASN A 298 -7.18 -18.73 3.42
C ASN A 298 -8.57 -19.21 3.00
N ALA A 299 -9.17 -18.51 2.04
CA ALA A 299 -10.53 -18.79 1.57
C ALA A 299 -10.62 -20.18 0.93
N ASP A 300 -9.51 -20.69 0.40
CA ASP A 300 -9.38 -22.01 -0.19
C ASP A 300 -9.43 -23.17 0.79
N SER A 301 -9.22 -22.90 2.08
CA SER A 301 -9.34 -23.87 3.15
C SER A 301 -10.75 -23.95 3.75
N LYS A 302 -11.69 -23.13 3.25
CA LYS A 302 -13.05 -23.02 3.80
C LYS A 302 -14.06 -23.70 2.88
N ASN A 303 -14.95 -24.47 3.47
CA ASN A 303 -16.15 -24.93 2.78
C ASN A 303 -17.19 -23.80 2.69
N LEU A 304 -18.29 -24.03 1.97
CA LEU A 304 -19.35 -23.04 1.76
C LEU A 304 -19.87 -22.41 3.07
N LEU A 305 -20.07 -23.22 4.11
CA LEU A 305 -20.52 -22.74 5.43
C LEU A 305 -19.46 -21.85 6.10
N GLY A 306 -18.19 -22.26 6.06
CA GLY A 306 -17.07 -21.48 6.57
C GLY A 306 -16.90 -20.15 5.84
N LEU A 307 -17.10 -20.12 4.53
CA LEU A 307 -17.13 -18.90 3.73
C LEU A 307 -18.30 -18.00 4.11
N ALA A 308 -19.49 -18.57 4.31
CA ALA A 308 -20.68 -17.82 4.72
C ALA A 308 -20.49 -17.14 6.10
N ARG A 309 -19.94 -17.88 7.08
CA ARG A 309 -19.61 -17.35 8.40
C ARG A 309 -18.54 -16.25 8.33
N ALA A 310 -17.47 -16.47 7.57
CA ALA A 310 -16.39 -15.49 7.40
C ALA A 310 -16.89 -14.20 6.73
N LEU A 311 -17.71 -14.33 5.67
CA LEU A 311 -18.35 -13.19 5.00
C LEU A 311 -19.21 -12.39 5.97
N TYR A 312 -20.03 -13.06 6.77
CA TYR A 312 -20.90 -12.40 7.74
C TYR A 312 -20.11 -11.66 8.82
N ASP A 313 -19.12 -12.32 9.43
CA ASP A 313 -18.26 -11.74 10.46
C ASP A 313 -17.52 -10.50 9.95
N VAL A 314 -16.83 -10.64 8.82
CA VAL A 314 -16.05 -9.55 8.23
C VAL A 314 -16.96 -8.37 7.84
N ALA A 315 -18.14 -8.63 7.27
CA ALA A 315 -19.09 -7.57 6.93
C ALA A 315 -19.60 -6.82 8.17
N MET A 316 -19.88 -7.53 9.27
CA MET A 316 -20.32 -6.92 10.52
C MET A 316 -19.21 -6.09 11.17
N ARG A 317 -17.97 -6.59 11.17
CA ARG A 317 -16.82 -5.86 11.71
C ARG A 317 -16.44 -4.65 10.86
N ALA A 318 -16.57 -4.74 9.54
CA ALA A 318 -16.40 -3.60 8.63
C ALA A 318 -17.38 -2.47 8.95
N ARG A 319 -18.68 -2.78 9.06
CA ARG A 319 -19.72 -1.78 9.35
C ARG A 319 -19.61 -1.20 10.75
N SER A 320 -19.17 -2.01 11.72
CA SER A 320 -18.98 -1.58 13.11
C SER A 320 -17.62 -0.95 13.41
N LYS A 321 -16.76 -0.75 12.39
CA LYS A 321 -15.42 -0.16 12.52
C LYS A 321 -14.51 -0.96 13.46
N LYS A 322 -14.65 -2.29 13.46
CA LYS A 322 -13.89 -3.26 14.29
C LYS A 322 -12.94 -4.14 13.46
N LEU A 323 -12.58 -3.71 12.26
CA LEU A 323 -11.55 -4.38 11.46
C LEU A 323 -10.18 -4.04 12.01
N LYS A 324 -9.29 -5.04 12.04
CA LYS A 324 -7.88 -4.84 12.30
C LYS A 324 -7.18 -4.36 11.03
N PRO A 325 -6.11 -3.56 11.13
CA PRO A 325 -5.36 -3.08 9.97
C PRO A 325 -4.88 -4.20 9.04
N ASP A 326 -4.41 -5.32 9.59
CA ASP A 326 -3.92 -6.45 8.79
C ASP A 326 -5.01 -7.05 7.89
N GLU A 327 -6.28 -6.94 8.28
CA GLU A 327 -7.39 -7.55 7.57
C GLU A 327 -7.73 -6.85 6.26
N ILE A 328 -7.26 -5.62 6.05
CA ILE A 328 -7.42 -4.90 4.79
C ILE A 328 -6.14 -4.95 3.92
N MET A 329 -5.13 -5.68 4.37
CA MET A 329 -3.85 -5.86 3.70
C MET A 329 -3.71 -7.29 3.16
N ASN A 330 -2.74 -7.51 2.26
CA ASN A 330 -2.37 -8.84 1.77
C ASN A 330 -3.47 -9.63 1.05
N GLY A 331 -4.48 -8.93 0.52
CA GLY A 331 -5.46 -9.50 -0.40
C GLY A 331 -4.79 -9.97 -1.69
N THR A 332 -5.22 -11.12 -2.22
CA THR A 332 -4.69 -11.69 -3.46
C THR A 332 -5.62 -11.50 -4.65
N PHE A 333 -6.92 -11.41 -4.38
CA PHE A 333 -7.96 -11.14 -5.35
C PHE A 333 -9.12 -10.41 -4.66
N SER A 334 -9.89 -9.60 -5.39
CA SER A 334 -11.02 -8.87 -4.81
C SER A 334 -12.34 -9.16 -5.52
N ILE A 335 -13.44 -9.11 -4.77
CA ILE A 335 -14.81 -9.19 -5.27
C ILE A 335 -15.58 -7.95 -4.81
N SER A 336 -16.22 -7.27 -5.77
CA SER A 336 -17.06 -6.10 -5.54
C SER A 336 -18.50 -6.38 -5.95
N ASN A 337 -19.38 -6.50 -4.96
CA ASN A 337 -20.80 -6.75 -5.20
C ASN A 337 -21.61 -5.44 -5.19
N PHE A 338 -21.95 -4.94 -6.36
CA PHE A 338 -22.85 -3.79 -6.54
C PHE A 338 -24.31 -4.22 -6.69
N GLY A 339 -24.57 -5.52 -6.85
CA GLY A 339 -25.91 -6.09 -6.93
C GLY A 339 -26.78 -5.83 -5.70
N VAL A 340 -26.18 -5.63 -4.54
CA VAL A 340 -26.90 -5.22 -3.31
C VAL A 340 -27.61 -3.87 -3.44
N PHE A 341 -27.19 -3.02 -4.39
CA PHE A 341 -27.81 -1.73 -4.70
C PHE A 341 -28.70 -1.78 -5.95
N GLY A 342 -28.95 -2.97 -6.50
CA GLY A 342 -29.77 -3.17 -7.70
C GLY A 342 -29.05 -2.93 -9.03
N THR A 343 -27.76 -2.57 -8.98
CA THR A 343 -26.90 -2.41 -10.17
C THR A 343 -26.71 -3.74 -10.88
N VAL A 344 -27.02 -3.77 -12.16
CA VAL A 344 -26.99 -5.00 -12.97
C VAL A 344 -25.56 -5.33 -13.41
N VAL A 345 -24.80 -4.35 -13.87
CA VAL A 345 -23.40 -4.51 -14.32
C VAL A 345 -22.60 -3.31 -13.82
N GLY A 346 -21.35 -3.55 -13.42
CA GLY A 346 -20.41 -2.51 -13.00
C GLY A 346 -18.99 -3.02 -13.22
N PHE A 347 -18.05 -2.12 -13.53
CA PHE A 347 -16.68 -2.48 -13.85
C PHE A 347 -15.74 -1.89 -12.79
N PRO A 348 -15.41 -2.66 -11.74
CA PRO A 348 -14.59 -2.14 -10.65
C PRO A 348 -13.15 -1.89 -11.10
N ILE A 349 -12.50 -0.93 -10.42
CA ILE A 349 -11.07 -0.64 -10.58
C ILE A 349 -10.28 -1.66 -9.75
N ILE A 350 -9.17 -2.18 -10.30
CA ILE A 350 -8.32 -3.15 -9.60
C ILE A 350 -7.79 -2.55 -8.29
N ASN A 351 -7.76 -3.36 -7.24
CA ASN A 351 -7.15 -2.99 -5.97
C ASN A 351 -5.66 -3.37 -5.98
N GLN A 352 -4.77 -2.42 -6.32
CA GLN A 352 -3.32 -2.66 -6.35
C GLN A 352 -2.81 -3.23 -5.01
N PRO A 353 -1.89 -4.22 -5.02
CA PRO A 353 -1.11 -4.72 -6.16
C PRO A 353 -1.72 -5.93 -6.89
N GLN A 354 -3.03 -6.20 -6.73
CA GLN A 354 -3.69 -7.31 -7.43
C GLN A 354 -3.72 -7.06 -8.94
N VAL A 355 -3.96 -8.11 -9.73
CA VAL A 355 -4.04 -8.03 -11.20
C VAL A 355 -5.45 -8.24 -11.73
N ALA A 356 -6.43 -8.50 -10.86
CA ALA A 356 -7.81 -8.71 -11.26
C ALA A 356 -8.79 -8.41 -10.12
N ILE A 357 -10.02 -8.04 -10.48
CA ILE A 357 -11.14 -7.85 -9.57
C ILE A 357 -12.44 -8.31 -10.24
N LEU A 358 -13.25 -9.06 -9.50
CA LEU A 358 -14.56 -9.56 -9.96
C LEU A 358 -15.67 -8.63 -9.47
N GLY A 359 -16.43 -8.05 -10.41
CA GLY A 359 -17.68 -7.37 -10.18
C GLY A 359 -18.87 -8.33 -10.20
N VAL A 360 -19.79 -8.15 -9.25
CA VAL A 360 -21.00 -8.96 -9.10
C VAL A 360 -22.24 -8.08 -9.19
N GLY A 361 -23.08 -8.36 -10.17
CA GLY A 361 -24.35 -7.68 -10.44
C GLY A 361 -25.53 -8.17 -9.63
N ALA A 362 -26.65 -7.46 -9.74
CA ALA A 362 -27.91 -7.84 -9.13
C ALA A 362 -28.51 -9.06 -9.84
N VAL A 363 -28.94 -10.05 -9.06
CA VAL A 363 -29.73 -11.18 -9.55
C VAL A 363 -31.15 -10.69 -9.86
N LYS A 364 -31.58 -10.77 -11.12
CA LYS A 364 -32.93 -10.36 -11.55
C LYS A 364 -33.56 -11.43 -12.43
N LYS A 365 -34.86 -11.64 -12.28
CA LYS A 365 -35.63 -12.51 -13.17
C LYS A 365 -35.66 -11.91 -14.59
N ARG A 366 -35.28 -12.71 -15.58
CA ARG A 366 -35.24 -12.32 -17.00
C ARG A 366 -35.80 -13.43 -17.89
N PRO A 367 -36.46 -13.10 -19.01
CA PRO A 367 -36.74 -14.06 -20.05
C PRO A 367 -35.42 -14.44 -20.75
N VAL A 368 -35.13 -15.74 -20.82
CA VAL A 368 -33.96 -16.29 -21.53
C VAL A 368 -34.39 -17.48 -22.38
N VAL A 369 -33.64 -17.76 -23.44
CA VAL A 369 -33.89 -18.90 -24.32
C VAL A 369 -33.12 -20.11 -23.78
N ILE A 370 -33.82 -21.21 -23.50
CA ILE A 370 -33.26 -22.49 -23.07
C ILE A 370 -33.92 -23.59 -23.91
N ASN A 371 -33.11 -24.36 -24.66
CA ASN A 371 -33.60 -25.42 -25.55
C ASN A 371 -34.75 -24.94 -26.46
N ASP A 372 -34.53 -23.80 -27.14
CA ASP A 372 -35.50 -23.13 -28.02
C ASP A 372 -36.82 -22.68 -27.38
N ALA A 373 -36.92 -22.71 -26.04
CA ALA A 373 -38.08 -22.20 -25.29
C ALA A 373 -37.71 -20.98 -24.44
N ILE A 374 -38.66 -20.05 -24.27
CA ILE A 374 -38.48 -18.91 -23.35
C ILE A 374 -38.81 -19.35 -21.93
N ALA A 375 -37.85 -19.22 -21.02
CA ALA A 375 -38.01 -19.44 -19.59
C ALA A 375 -37.65 -18.18 -18.79
N ILE A 376 -38.26 -18.02 -17.62
CA ILE A 376 -37.88 -16.97 -16.68
C ILE A 376 -36.79 -17.52 -15.76
N ARG A 377 -35.60 -16.92 -15.79
CA ARG A 377 -34.47 -17.31 -14.95
C ARG A 377 -33.93 -16.18 -14.10
N PRO A 378 -33.43 -16.45 -12.88
CA PRO A 378 -32.68 -15.49 -12.09
C PRO A 378 -31.29 -15.28 -12.71
N ILE A 379 -31.12 -14.23 -13.50
CA ILE A 379 -29.86 -13.94 -14.18
C ILE A 379 -29.03 -12.94 -13.38
N MET A 380 -27.74 -13.24 -13.25
CA MET A 380 -26.71 -12.37 -12.68
C MET A 380 -25.66 -12.05 -13.75
N TYR A 381 -25.08 -10.85 -13.70
CA TYR A 381 -23.88 -10.55 -14.49
C TYR A 381 -22.64 -10.62 -13.60
N LEU A 382 -21.62 -11.27 -14.12
CA LEU A 382 -20.25 -11.18 -13.62
C LEU A 382 -19.44 -10.31 -14.56
N SER A 383 -18.68 -9.38 -14.01
CA SER A 383 -17.70 -8.61 -14.76
C SER A 383 -16.32 -8.86 -14.17
N LEU A 384 -15.31 -9.07 -15.00
CA LEU A 384 -13.93 -9.23 -14.55
C LEU A 384 -13.12 -8.08 -15.15
N THR A 385 -12.54 -7.26 -14.29
CA THR A 385 -11.52 -6.30 -14.71
C THR A 385 -10.15 -6.93 -14.47
N ILE A 386 -9.31 -6.94 -15.50
CA ILE A 386 -7.97 -7.53 -15.49
C ILE A 386 -6.89 -6.48 -15.83
N ASP A 387 -5.67 -6.72 -15.34
CA ASP A 387 -4.48 -6.01 -15.77
C ASP A 387 -3.91 -6.70 -17.02
N HIS A 388 -4.14 -6.08 -18.17
CA HIS A 388 -3.80 -6.64 -19.48
C HIS A 388 -2.29 -6.66 -19.76
N ARG A 389 -1.45 -6.20 -18.82
CA ARG A 389 0.00 -6.44 -18.85
C ARG A 389 0.33 -7.91 -18.57
N LEU A 390 -0.49 -8.61 -17.78
CA LEU A 390 -0.28 -10.01 -17.40
C LEU A 390 -1.36 -10.94 -17.94
N ILE A 391 -2.63 -10.53 -17.89
CA ILE A 391 -3.77 -11.39 -18.25
C ILE A 391 -4.35 -10.91 -19.57
N ASP A 392 -4.38 -11.77 -20.58
CA ASP A 392 -5.05 -11.45 -21.84
C ASP A 392 -6.56 -11.70 -21.78
N GLY A 393 -7.26 -11.26 -22.83
CA GLY A 393 -8.70 -11.47 -22.95
C GLY A 393 -9.11 -12.94 -22.97
N ALA A 394 -8.29 -13.84 -23.52
CA ALA A 394 -8.61 -15.26 -23.60
C ALA A 394 -8.61 -15.92 -22.22
N MET A 395 -7.57 -15.71 -21.43
CA MET A 395 -7.47 -16.21 -20.05
C MET A 395 -8.55 -15.61 -19.16
N GLY A 396 -8.80 -14.30 -19.28
CA GLY A 396 -9.87 -13.63 -18.54
C GLY A 396 -11.27 -14.19 -18.86
N SER A 397 -11.55 -14.46 -20.15
CA SER A 397 -12.81 -15.07 -20.58
C SER A 397 -12.95 -16.51 -20.11
N GLN A 398 -11.89 -17.31 -20.19
CA GLN A 398 -11.89 -18.69 -19.69
C GLN A 398 -12.13 -18.75 -18.17
N PHE A 399 -11.53 -17.83 -17.41
CA PHE A 399 -11.78 -17.70 -15.98
C PHE A 399 -13.26 -17.38 -15.70
N LEU A 400 -13.83 -16.39 -16.38
CA LEU A 400 -15.24 -16.02 -16.21
C LEU A 400 -16.18 -17.17 -16.56
N GLU A 401 -15.92 -17.87 -17.67
CA GLU A 401 -16.73 -19.00 -18.09
C GLU A 401 -16.63 -20.16 -17.09
N TRP A 402 -15.44 -20.42 -16.55
CA TRP A 402 -15.26 -21.43 -15.50
C TRP A 402 -16.11 -21.09 -14.26
N VAL A 403 -16.07 -19.84 -13.80
CA VAL A 403 -16.87 -19.38 -12.64
C VAL A 403 -18.37 -19.50 -12.94
N ARG A 404 -18.79 -19.10 -14.14
CA ARG A 404 -20.18 -19.24 -14.60
C ARG A 404 -20.64 -20.69 -14.56
N GLU A 405 -19.93 -21.59 -15.24
CA GLU A 405 -20.29 -23.00 -15.31
C GLU A 405 -20.36 -23.63 -13.92
N TYR A 406 -19.40 -23.29 -13.05
CA TYR A 406 -19.37 -23.79 -11.68
C TYR A 406 -20.62 -23.34 -10.89
N LEU A 407 -21.05 -22.08 -11.04
CA LEU A 407 -22.26 -21.55 -10.41
C LEU A 407 -23.54 -22.18 -10.97
N GLU A 408 -23.60 -22.41 -12.27
CA GLU A 408 -24.75 -23.02 -12.96
C GLU A 408 -24.90 -24.52 -12.65
N LYS A 409 -23.79 -25.22 -12.35
CA LYS A 409 -23.74 -26.68 -12.11
C LYS A 409 -23.90 -27.09 -10.65
N TYR A 410 -24.18 -26.17 -9.72
CA TYR A 410 -24.48 -26.54 -8.33
C TYR A 410 -25.65 -27.54 -8.26
N ASP A 411 -25.54 -28.56 -7.41
CA ASP A 411 -26.63 -29.51 -7.18
C ASP A 411 -27.80 -28.81 -6.45
N PRO A 412 -28.98 -28.64 -7.07
CA PRO A 412 -30.12 -28.01 -6.42
C PRO A 412 -30.66 -28.78 -5.20
N ALA A 413 -30.23 -30.05 -5.02
CA ALA A 413 -30.54 -30.86 -3.85
C ALA A 413 -29.61 -30.62 -2.65
N MET A 414 -28.55 -29.82 -2.81
CA MET A 414 -27.59 -29.52 -1.75
C MET A 414 -28.27 -28.93 -0.50
N ILE A 415 -27.92 -29.50 0.66
CA ILE A 415 -28.27 -28.97 1.98
C ILE A 415 -27.06 -28.24 2.55
N VAL A 416 -27.27 -27.04 3.09
CA VAL A 416 -26.22 -26.11 3.54
C VAL A 416 -26.19 -25.99 5.06
#